data_AF-A0A935WND5-F1
#
_entry.id   AF-A0A935WND5-F1
#
_cell.length_a   1.000
_cell.length_b   1.000
_cell.length_c   1.000
_cell.angle_alpha   90.00
_cell.angle_beta   90.00
_cell.angle_gamma   90.00
#
_symmetry.space_group_name_H-M   'P 1'
#
loop_
_entity.id
_entity.type
_entity.pdbx_description
1 polymer ?
#
loop_
_entity_poly.entity_id
_entity_poly.type
_entity_poly.pdbx_seq_one_letter_code
_entity_poly.pdbx_strand_id
1 'polypeptide(L)'
;MKQHRRSITATAIALTLAASSALAGTSRGFENGGYFKRFDPVVAEFNQNGNPFRIVGLCQSACTLFLSIRNVCIEPRATFQFHAGNDGNGNISQSATEHMLNAYSPKLRRFVIENGYMRDFTFHTISGIDMIEKFGYPVCNAEHRLADAEDERDTGQASRSARTNEGSFRNLARQPQRTAMRGMESSFSPR
;
A
#
# COMPACT_ATOMS: atom_id res chain seq x y z
N MET A 1 40.29 -65.92 -1.68
CA MET A 1 39.70 -64.89 -2.58
C MET A 1 39.11 -63.79 -1.71
N LYS A 2 39.58 -62.54 -1.82
CA LYS A 2 39.27 -61.42 -0.91
C LYS A 2 37.97 -60.71 -1.34
N GLN A 3 37.00 -60.60 -0.43
CA GLN A 3 35.80 -59.75 -0.62
C GLN A 3 36.12 -58.31 -0.21
N HIS A 4 36.01 -57.37 -1.15
CA HIS A 4 36.11 -55.94 -0.87
C HIS A 4 34.76 -55.39 -0.44
N ARG A 5 34.67 -54.92 0.81
CA ARG A 5 33.56 -54.08 1.29
C ARG A 5 33.71 -52.69 0.69
N ARG A 6 32.78 -52.28 -0.17
CA ARG A 6 32.66 -50.89 -0.64
C ARG A 6 31.80 -50.11 0.35
N SER A 7 32.42 -49.27 1.17
CA SER A 7 31.72 -48.25 1.94
C SER A 7 31.24 -47.16 0.98
N ILE A 8 29.92 -47.04 0.81
CA ILE A 8 29.29 -45.92 0.12
C ILE A 8 29.04 -44.85 1.19
N THR A 9 29.91 -43.85 1.25
CA THR A 9 29.65 -42.61 2.00
C THR A 9 28.59 -41.81 1.27
N ALA A 10 27.38 -41.75 1.84
CA ALA A 10 26.30 -40.91 1.37
C ALA A 10 26.53 -39.46 1.84
N THR A 11 26.87 -38.57 0.92
CA THR A 11 26.95 -37.12 1.18
C THR A 11 25.52 -36.56 1.12
N ALA A 12 24.96 -36.18 2.27
CA ALA A 12 23.65 -35.51 2.32
C ALA A 12 23.81 -34.05 1.84
N ILE A 13 23.24 -33.73 0.68
CA ILE A 13 23.08 -32.35 0.20
C ILE A 13 21.89 -31.76 0.94
N ALA A 14 22.15 -30.88 1.92
CA ALA A 14 21.10 -30.12 2.61
C ALA A 14 20.59 -29.01 1.67
N LEU A 15 19.38 -29.20 1.13
CA LEU A 15 18.69 -28.20 0.32
C LEU A 15 18.08 -27.15 1.27
N THR A 16 18.74 -26.03 1.48
CA THR A 16 18.16 -24.91 2.24
C THR A 16 17.12 -24.20 1.37
N LEU A 17 15.83 -24.46 1.62
CA LEU A 17 14.74 -23.64 1.08
C LEU A 17 14.84 -22.25 1.72
N ALA A 18 15.36 -21.28 0.97
CA ALA A 18 15.19 -19.87 1.32
C ALA A 18 13.70 -19.52 1.13
N ALA A 19 12.96 -19.44 2.23
CA ALA A 19 11.62 -18.88 2.21
C ALA A 19 11.74 -17.42 1.78
N SER A 20 11.33 -17.11 0.55
CA SER A 20 11.22 -15.72 0.11
C SER A 20 10.02 -15.12 0.84
N SER A 21 10.27 -14.18 1.76
CA SER A 21 9.21 -13.39 2.36
C SER A 21 8.48 -12.65 1.23
N ALA A 22 7.21 -12.96 1.01
CA ALA A 22 6.40 -12.21 0.07
C ALA A 22 6.29 -10.76 0.58
N LEU A 23 6.69 -9.78 -0.24
CA LEU A 23 6.56 -8.36 0.12
C LEU A 23 5.08 -8.02 0.28
N ALA A 24 4.64 -7.67 1.48
CA ALA A 24 3.24 -7.25 1.69
C ALA A 24 3.03 -5.79 1.30
N GLY A 25 1.85 -5.52 0.74
CA GLY A 25 1.36 -4.16 0.47
C GLY A 25 0.24 -3.78 1.42
N THR A 26 0.01 -2.47 1.57
CA THR A 26 -1.12 -1.95 2.35
C THR A 26 -1.81 -0.81 1.61
N SER A 27 -3.09 -0.56 1.92
CA SER A 27 -3.84 0.60 1.42
C SER A 27 -3.43 1.95 2.04
N ARG A 28 -2.40 1.99 2.89
CA ARG A 28 -1.92 3.23 3.51
C ARG A 28 -1.34 4.18 2.46
N GLY A 29 -1.70 5.45 2.52
CA GLY A 29 -1.38 6.47 1.50
C GLY A 29 -2.34 6.49 0.29
N PHE A 30 -3.33 5.60 0.27
CA PHE A 30 -4.36 5.50 -0.77
C PHE A 30 -5.76 5.81 -0.26
N GLU A 31 -5.90 6.15 1.03
CA GLU A 31 -7.14 6.14 1.78
C GLU A 31 -8.24 6.97 1.09
N ASN A 32 -7.87 8.16 0.61
CA ASN A 32 -8.79 9.14 0.05
C ASN A 32 -9.18 8.89 -1.43
N GLY A 33 -8.70 7.82 -2.05
CA GLY A 33 -8.93 7.58 -3.47
C GLY A 33 -8.14 8.53 -4.38
N GLY A 34 -8.71 8.86 -5.54
CA GLY A 34 -8.10 9.71 -6.56
C GLY A 34 -8.06 9.06 -7.94
N TYR A 35 -7.10 9.46 -8.78
CA TYR A 35 -6.99 8.97 -10.15
C TYR A 35 -6.59 7.49 -10.22
N PHE A 36 -7.30 6.69 -11.03
CA PHE A 36 -7.06 5.25 -11.20
C PHE A 36 -5.63 4.89 -11.60
N LYS A 37 -4.91 5.78 -12.31
CA LYS A 37 -3.48 5.61 -12.64
C LYS A 37 -2.56 5.40 -11.42
N ARG A 38 -3.02 5.72 -10.21
CA ARG A 38 -2.30 5.43 -8.95
C ARG A 38 -2.57 4.02 -8.41
N PHE A 39 -3.70 3.42 -8.77
CA PHE A 39 -4.23 2.19 -8.18
C PHE A 39 -4.05 0.99 -9.12
N ASP A 40 -4.37 1.15 -10.40
CA ASP A 40 -4.33 0.06 -11.37
C ASP A 40 -2.95 -0.60 -11.49
N PRO A 41 -1.82 0.15 -11.48
CA PRO A 41 -0.50 -0.48 -11.50
C PRO A 41 -0.23 -1.33 -10.25
N VAL A 42 -0.67 -0.88 -9.08
CA VAL A 42 -0.51 -1.62 -7.81
C VAL A 42 -1.40 -2.87 -7.83
N VAL A 43 -2.65 -2.76 -8.28
CA VAL A 43 -3.53 -3.91 -8.46
C VAL A 43 -2.88 -4.93 -9.40
N ALA A 44 -2.35 -4.48 -10.54
CA ALA A 44 -1.70 -5.34 -11.52
C ALA A 44 -0.44 -6.01 -10.95
N GLU A 45 0.42 -5.27 -10.25
CA GLU A 45 1.63 -5.79 -9.63
C GLU A 45 1.33 -6.89 -8.61
N PHE A 46 0.43 -6.63 -7.66
CA PHE A 46 0.06 -7.60 -6.62
C PHE A 46 -0.67 -8.82 -7.20
N ASN A 47 -1.44 -8.61 -8.28
CA ASN A 47 -2.00 -9.71 -9.06
C ASN A 47 -0.96 -10.41 -9.93
N GLN A 48 0.20 -9.85 -10.22
CA GLN A 48 1.23 -10.54 -10.99
C GLN A 48 2.09 -11.42 -10.07
N ASN A 49 2.51 -10.87 -8.93
CA ASN A 49 3.43 -11.55 -8.01
C ASN A 49 2.71 -12.44 -6.97
N GLY A 50 1.41 -12.26 -6.73
CA GLY A 50 0.64 -13.03 -5.75
C GLY A 50 0.91 -12.64 -4.29
N ASN A 51 1.62 -11.52 -4.08
CA ASN A 51 1.94 -11.04 -2.75
C ASN A 51 0.67 -10.64 -1.98
N PRO A 52 0.70 -10.75 -0.64
CA PRO A 52 -0.43 -10.33 0.20
C PRO A 52 -0.62 -8.81 0.16
N PHE A 53 -1.88 -8.37 0.12
CA PHE A 53 -2.24 -6.96 0.21
C PHE A 53 -3.31 -6.72 1.28
N ARG A 54 -3.07 -5.75 2.16
CA ARG A 54 -3.97 -5.44 3.28
C ARG A 54 -4.72 -4.14 3.06
N ILE A 55 -6.03 -4.19 3.21
CA ILE A 55 -6.84 -2.98 3.31
C ILE A 55 -7.01 -2.61 4.78
N VAL A 56 -6.50 -1.43 5.14
CA VAL A 56 -6.46 -0.89 6.50
C VAL A 56 -7.07 0.51 6.54
N GLY A 57 -7.59 0.91 7.70
CA GLY A 57 -8.11 2.27 7.89
C GLY A 57 -9.27 2.62 6.95
N LEU A 58 -9.29 3.86 6.46
CA LEU A 58 -10.27 4.31 5.48
C LEU A 58 -9.84 3.86 4.08
N CYS A 59 -10.78 3.32 3.30
CA CYS A 59 -10.61 3.01 1.90
C CYS A 59 -11.82 3.52 1.11
N GLN A 60 -11.75 4.76 0.64
CA GLN A 60 -12.84 5.38 -0.12
C GLN A 60 -12.56 5.48 -1.62
N SER A 61 -13.62 5.52 -2.42
CA SER A 61 -13.54 5.77 -3.86
C SER A 61 -12.59 4.78 -4.55
N ALA A 62 -11.62 5.27 -5.33
CA ALA A 62 -10.64 4.47 -6.06
C ALA A 62 -9.81 3.52 -5.19
N CYS A 63 -9.66 3.76 -3.87
CA CYS A 63 -9.02 2.78 -2.99
C CYS A 63 -9.71 1.41 -3.05
N THR A 64 -11.03 1.38 -3.25
CA THR A 64 -11.80 0.14 -3.34
C THR A 64 -11.41 -0.73 -4.54
N LEU A 65 -10.62 -0.23 -5.50
CA LEU A 65 -10.04 -1.04 -6.58
C LEU A 65 -9.15 -2.17 -6.05
N PHE A 66 -8.52 -1.98 -4.87
CA PHE A 66 -7.70 -3.02 -4.23
C PHE A 66 -8.50 -4.27 -3.83
N LEU A 67 -9.84 -4.20 -3.78
CA LEU A 67 -10.68 -5.38 -3.56
C LEU A 67 -10.54 -6.44 -4.68
N SER A 68 -9.98 -6.07 -5.83
CA SER A 68 -9.69 -6.98 -6.95
C SER A 68 -8.32 -7.67 -6.88
N ILE A 69 -7.50 -7.35 -5.87
CA ILE A 69 -6.23 -8.05 -5.66
C ILE A 69 -6.55 -9.47 -5.16
N ARG A 70 -6.00 -10.49 -5.82
CA ARG A 70 -6.32 -11.90 -5.56
C ARG A 70 -5.98 -12.32 -4.13
N ASN A 71 -4.88 -11.80 -3.59
CA ASN A 71 -4.43 -12.07 -2.23
C ASN A 71 -4.70 -10.88 -1.30
N VAL A 72 -5.89 -10.27 -1.43
CA VAL A 72 -6.34 -9.19 -0.56
C VAL A 72 -6.95 -9.72 0.72
N CYS A 73 -6.70 -9.03 1.84
CA CYS A 73 -7.44 -9.19 3.08
C CYS A 73 -7.88 -7.83 3.63
N ILE A 74 -8.90 -7.86 4.49
CA ILE A 74 -9.48 -6.69 5.12
C ILE A 74 -9.19 -6.72 6.63
N GLU A 75 -8.69 -5.61 7.18
CA GLU A 75 -8.68 -5.42 8.63
C GLU A 75 -10.10 -5.19 9.15
N PRO A 76 -10.54 -5.87 10.24
CA PRO A 76 -11.88 -5.70 10.80
C PRO A 76 -12.29 -4.25 11.08
N ARG A 77 -11.31 -3.40 11.40
CA ARG A 77 -11.51 -1.97 11.71
C ARG A 77 -11.47 -1.07 10.49
N ALA A 78 -11.26 -1.61 9.28
CA ALA A 78 -11.29 -0.82 8.06
C ALA A 78 -12.70 -0.27 7.80
N THR A 79 -12.78 0.81 7.02
CA THR A 79 -14.04 1.43 6.61
C THR A 79 -13.99 1.70 5.12
N PHE A 80 -15.04 1.29 4.40
CA PHE A 80 -15.14 1.44 2.96
C PHE A 80 -16.20 2.49 2.63
N GLN A 81 -15.90 3.38 1.69
CA GLN A 81 -16.89 4.35 1.20
C GLN A 81 -17.03 4.26 -0.31
N PHE A 82 -18.26 4.00 -0.75
CA PHE A 82 -18.65 3.79 -2.14
C PHE A 82 -19.41 5.01 -2.66
N HIS A 83 -19.14 5.37 -3.92
CA HIS A 83 -19.82 6.43 -4.66
C HIS A 83 -19.54 6.25 -6.16
N ALA A 84 -20.21 7.02 -7.01
CA ALA A 84 -20.04 6.97 -8.47
C ALA A 84 -18.65 7.42 -8.94
N GLY A 85 -18.14 6.83 -10.03
CA GLY A 85 -16.88 7.25 -10.63
C GLY A 85 -16.98 8.65 -11.28
N ASN A 86 -15.87 9.37 -11.31
CA ASN A 86 -15.76 10.72 -11.91
C ASN A 86 -14.95 10.67 -13.22
N ASP A 87 -15.29 11.50 -14.21
CA ASP A 87 -14.56 11.69 -15.47
C ASP A 87 -13.22 12.48 -15.33
N GLY A 88 -12.94 13.01 -14.14
CA GLY A 88 -11.80 13.88 -13.85
C GLY A 88 -12.12 15.38 -13.94
N ASN A 89 -13.32 15.74 -14.41
CA ASN A 89 -13.84 17.10 -14.50
C ASN A 89 -14.95 17.38 -13.47
N GLY A 90 -15.25 16.42 -12.59
CA GLY A 90 -16.29 16.58 -11.57
C GLY A 90 -17.66 16.07 -12.01
N ASN A 91 -17.75 15.35 -13.14
CA ASN A 91 -19.01 14.75 -13.60
C ASN A 91 -19.01 13.25 -13.34
N ILE A 92 -20.21 12.72 -13.09
CA ILE A 92 -20.39 11.27 -12.99
C ILE A 92 -20.02 10.64 -14.33
N SER A 93 -19.17 9.63 -14.28
CA SER A 93 -18.74 8.84 -15.43
C SER A 93 -19.20 7.41 -15.28
N GLN A 94 -19.99 6.95 -16.26
CA GLN A 94 -20.43 5.56 -16.31
C GLN A 94 -19.23 4.62 -16.42
N SER A 95 -18.26 4.92 -17.30
CA SER A 95 -17.08 4.06 -17.48
C SER A 95 -16.21 4.02 -16.23
N ALA A 96 -16.06 5.13 -15.51
CA ALA A 96 -15.33 5.14 -14.25
C ALA A 96 -16.06 4.38 -13.14
N THR A 97 -17.40 4.48 -13.11
CA THR A 97 -18.24 3.73 -12.18
C THR A 97 -18.14 2.23 -12.45
N GLU A 98 -18.18 1.84 -13.72
CA GLU A 98 -18.02 0.44 -14.16
C GLU A 98 -16.63 -0.11 -13.81
N HIS A 99 -15.57 0.69 -13.97
CA HIS A 99 -14.21 0.30 -13.55
C HIS A 99 -14.15 -0.08 -12.07
N MET A 100 -14.75 0.76 -11.21
CA MET A 100 -14.85 0.46 -9.78
C MET A 100 -15.71 -0.78 -9.49
N LEU A 101 -16.88 -0.89 -10.13
CA LEU A 101 -17.78 -2.05 -9.96
C LEU A 101 -17.15 -3.38 -10.40
N ASN A 102 -16.25 -3.35 -11.39
CA ASN A 102 -15.53 -4.53 -11.87
C ASN A 102 -14.49 -5.04 -10.86
N ALA A 103 -14.06 -4.22 -9.90
CA ALA A 103 -13.15 -4.65 -8.85
C ALA A 103 -13.83 -5.41 -7.70
N TYR A 104 -15.17 -5.43 -7.65
CA TYR A 104 -15.91 -5.95 -6.51
C TYR A 104 -16.32 -7.41 -6.71
N SER A 105 -16.37 -8.17 -5.63
CA SER A 105 -17.00 -9.48 -5.62
C SER A 105 -18.45 -9.39 -6.13
N PRO A 106 -18.99 -10.42 -6.82
CA PRO A 106 -20.36 -10.38 -7.35
C PRO A 106 -21.42 -10.02 -6.31
N LYS A 107 -21.22 -10.46 -5.06
CA LYS A 107 -22.14 -10.19 -3.94
C LYS A 107 -22.12 -8.71 -3.54
N LEU A 108 -20.93 -8.11 -3.39
CA LEU A 108 -20.79 -6.69 -3.10
C LEU A 108 -21.30 -5.84 -4.26
N ARG A 109 -20.90 -6.17 -5.50
CA ARG A 109 -21.31 -5.47 -6.72
C ARG A 109 -22.83 -5.37 -6.82
N ARG A 110 -23.53 -6.49 -6.63
CA ARG A 110 -25.00 -6.52 -6.64
C ARG A 110 -25.57 -5.62 -5.55
N PHE A 111 -25.08 -5.73 -4.32
CA PHE A 111 -25.56 -4.94 -3.18
C PHE A 111 -25.42 -3.43 -3.42
N VAL A 112 -24.25 -2.95 -3.86
CA VAL A 112 -24.03 -1.50 -4.06
C VAL A 112 -24.86 -0.95 -5.22
N ILE A 113 -25.15 -1.76 -6.24
CA ILE A 113 -26.05 -1.39 -7.35
C ILE A 113 -27.50 -1.32 -6.87
N GLU A 114 -28.00 -2.36 -6.20
CA GLU A 114 -29.39 -2.45 -5.75
C GLU A 114 -29.73 -1.36 -4.73
N ASN A 115 -28.78 -0.99 -3.87
CA ASN A 115 -28.95 0.08 -2.89
C ASN A 115 -28.62 1.48 -3.44
N GLY A 116 -28.23 1.59 -4.71
CA GLY A 116 -27.96 2.86 -5.36
C GLY A 116 -26.69 3.58 -4.89
N TYR A 117 -25.75 2.89 -4.23
CA TYR A 117 -24.54 3.50 -3.66
C TYR A 117 -23.58 4.06 -4.72
N MET A 118 -23.79 3.71 -5.99
CA MET A 118 -22.96 4.10 -7.12
C MET A 118 -23.68 5.08 -8.06
N ARG A 119 -24.76 5.73 -7.61
CA ARG A 119 -25.59 6.63 -8.44
C ARG A 119 -25.09 8.07 -8.48
N ASP A 120 -24.47 8.54 -7.41
CA ASP A 120 -23.96 9.90 -7.28
C ASP A 120 -22.70 9.93 -6.39
N PHE A 121 -22.20 11.12 -6.07
CA PHE A 121 -20.98 11.30 -5.28
C PHE A 121 -21.18 11.21 -3.76
N THR A 122 -22.38 10.87 -3.30
CA THR A 122 -22.64 10.63 -1.87
C THR A 122 -21.88 9.40 -1.42
N PHE A 123 -21.10 9.56 -0.35
CA PHE A 123 -20.40 8.44 0.24
C PHE A 123 -21.34 7.53 1.03
N HIS A 124 -21.40 6.27 0.62
CA HIS A 124 -22.08 5.22 1.36
C HIS A 124 -21.08 4.31 2.05
N THR A 125 -21.21 4.16 3.36
CA THR A 125 -20.23 3.47 4.19
C THR A 125 -20.60 2.01 4.42
N ILE A 126 -19.61 1.12 4.29
CA ILE A 126 -19.68 -0.28 4.74
C ILE A 126 -18.49 -0.54 5.66
N SER A 127 -18.74 -1.18 6.82
CA SER A 127 -17.68 -1.52 7.77
C SER A 127 -16.81 -2.67 7.26
N GLY A 128 -15.56 -2.77 7.74
CA GLY A 128 -14.66 -3.88 7.42
C GLY A 128 -15.24 -5.23 7.85
N ILE A 129 -15.90 -5.28 9.01
CA ILE A 129 -16.65 -6.47 9.47
C ILE A 129 -17.74 -6.86 8.46
N ASP A 130 -18.55 -5.92 7.97
CA ASP A 130 -19.58 -6.23 6.97
C ASP A 130 -18.97 -6.70 5.64
N MET A 131 -17.84 -6.14 5.23
CA MET A 131 -17.07 -6.62 4.07
C MET A 131 -16.67 -8.09 4.23
N ILE A 132 -16.23 -8.48 5.42
CA ILE A 132 -15.85 -9.86 5.73
C ILE A 132 -17.09 -10.76 5.80
N GLU A 133 -18.02 -10.45 6.70
CA GLU A 133 -19.14 -11.34 7.06
C GLU A 133 -20.23 -11.39 5.99
N LYS A 134 -20.58 -10.24 5.40
CA LYS A 134 -21.67 -10.15 4.42
C LYS A 134 -21.17 -10.36 3.01
N PHE A 135 -19.96 -9.93 2.67
CA PHE A 135 -19.48 -9.95 1.28
C PHE A 135 -18.39 -10.98 1.00
N GLY A 136 -17.89 -11.67 2.04
CA GLY A 136 -17.01 -12.83 1.91
C GLY A 136 -15.54 -12.49 1.63
N TYR A 137 -15.11 -11.26 1.91
CA TYR A 137 -13.70 -10.91 1.78
C TYR A 137 -12.87 -11.55 2.92
N PRO A 138 -11.62 -11.99 2.66
CA PRO A 138 -10.78 -12.57 3.71
C PRO A 138 -10.45 -11.57 4.81
N VAL A 139 -10.48 -12.02 6.06
CA VAL A 139 -9.96 -11.24 7.20
C VAL A 139 -8.44 -11.31 7.24
N CYS A 140 -7.77 -10.19 7.52
CA CYS A 140 -6.33 -10.21 7.73
C CYS A 140 -5.96 -10.99 9.00
N ASN A 141 -5.06 -11.97 8.85
CA ASN A 141 -4.56 -12.81 9.93
C ASN A 141 -3.13 -12.39 10.36
N ALA A 142 -2.53 -13.12 11.31
CA ALA A 142 -1.20 -12.82 11.83
C ALA A 142 -0.09 -12.85 10.75
N GLU A 143 -0.21 -13.74 9.76
CA GLU A 143 0.75 -13.86 8.65
C GLU A 143 0.76 -12.59 7.79
N HIS A 144 -0.42 -12.07 7.45
CA HIS A 144 -0.55 -10.77 6.78
C HIS A 144 0.02 -9.63 7.66
N ARG A 145 -0.17 -9.72 8.98
CA ARG A 145 0.27 -8.68 9.93
C ARG A 145 1.78 -8.57 10.11
N LEU A 146 2.49 -9.69 10.04
CA LEU A 146 3.94 -9.71 10.22
C LEU A 146 4.67 -9.14 9.00
N ALA A 147 4.12 -9.32 7.80
CA ALA A 147 4.73 -8.83 6.57
C ALA A 147 4.78 -7.29 6.50
N ASP A 148 3.80 -6.57 7.08
CA ASP A 148 3.85 -5.09 7.18
C ASP A 148 4.94 -4.61 8.16
N ALA A 149 5.17 -5.34 9.25
CA ALA A 149 6.10 -4.93 10.29
C ALA A 149 7.57 -5.09 9.87
N GLU A 150 7.86 -5.91 8.85
CA GLU A 150 9.20 -6.02 8.27
C GLU A 150 9.52 -4.82 7.36
N ASP A 151 8.55 -4.34 6.59
CA ASP A 151 8.69 -3.13 5.74
C ASP A 151 8.91 -1.84 6.58
N GLU A 152 8.16 -1.66 7.68
CA GLU A 152 8.38 -0.53 8.60
C GLU A 152 9.75 -0.60 9.32
N ARG A 153 10.26 -1.81 9.58
CA ARG A 153 11.58 -1.99 10.21
C ARG A 153 12.71 -1.71 9.22
N ASP A 154 12.60 -2.15 7.97
CA ASP A 154 13.62 -1.91 6.96
C ASP A 154 13.69 -0.41 6.58
N THR A 155 12.55 0.24 6.40
CA THR A 155 12.48 1.71 6.21
C THR A 155 12.99 2.49 7.42
N GLY A 156 12.69 2.04 8.64
CA GLY A 156 13.22 2.61 9.88
C GLY A 156 14.73 2.42 10.07
N GLN A 157 15.29 1.31 9.57
CA GLN A 157 16.71 0.99 9.65
C GLN A 157 17.52 1.70 8.57
N ALA A 158 16.98 1.83 7.34
CA ALA A 158 17.52 2.70 6.29
C ALA A 158 17.55 4.17 6.72
N SER A 159 16.48 4.66 7.37
CA SER A 159 16.41 6.03 7.88
C SER A 159 17.36 6.30 9.06
N ARG A 160 17.61 5.29 9.91
CA ARG A 160 18.62 5.38 10.99
C ARG A 160 20.05 5.31 10.47
N SER A 161 20.32 4.47 9.46
CA SER A 161 21.62 4.35 8.81
C SER A 161 22.05 5.64 8.11
N ALA A 162 21.11 6.34 7.46
CA ALA A 162 21.34 7.68 6.91
C ALA A 162 21.70 8.70 8.00
N ARG A 163 21.07 8.62 9.18
CA ARG A 163 21.32 9.53 10.31
C ARG A 163 22.64 9.25 11.04
N THR A 164 23.17 8.02 10.97
CA THR A 164 24.50 7.69 11.53
C THR A 164 25.66 8.13 10.64
N ASN A 165 25.41 8.46 9.37
CA ASN A 165 26.46 8.88 8.44
C ASN A 165 26.75 10.39 8.47
N GLU A 166 25.91 11.19 9.15
CA GLU A 166 26.18 12.63 9.41
C GLU A 166 26.93 12.87 10.74
N GLY A 167 27.37 11.80 11.43
CA GLY A 167 28.12 11.90 12.68
C GLY A 167 29.63 12.01 12.55
N SER A 168 30.20 11.88 11.33
CA SER A 168 31.64 11.74 11.11
C SER A 168 32.31 12.94 10.42
N PHE A 169 31.85 14.16 10.70
CA PHE A 169 32.63 15.38 10.42
C PHE A 169 32.49 16.37 11.58
N ARG A 170 33.22 16.10 12.68
CA ARG A 170 33.59 17.16 13.60
C ARG A 170 34.98 17.69 13.25
N ASN A 171 35.05 19.02 13.27
CA ASN A 171 36.24 19.87 13.40
C ASN A 171 37.10 20.09 12.17
N LEU A 172 36.94 21.28 11.57
CA LEU A 172 38.06 22.19 11.30
C LEU A 172 37.56 23.64 11.23
N ALA A 173 38.37 24.53 11.80
CA ALA A 173 38.38 25.99 11.72
C ALA A 173 37.41 26.82 12.62
N ARG A 174 37.98 27.26 13.75
CA ARG A 174 37.79 28.61 14.30
C ARG A 174 38.33 29.65 13.31
N GLN A 175 37.59 30.74 13.06
CA GLN A 175 38.06 32.13 13.30
C GLN A 175 36.93 33.17 13.13
N PRO A 176 36.95 34.31 13.86
CA PRO A 176 35.92 35.34 13.83
C PRO A 176 36.38 36.68 13.22
N GLN A 177 35.56 37.35 12.40
CA GLN A 177 35.59 38.81 12.11
C GLN A 177 34.16 39.24 11.70
N ARG A 178 33.39 40.05 12.45
CA ARG A 178 33.37 41.51 12.63
C ARG A 178 33.15 42.38 11.37
N THR A 179 31.93 42.92 11.29
CA THR A 179 31.51 44.32 10.97
C THR A 179 31.24 44.80 9.53
N ALA A 180 30.22 45.68 9.47
CA ALA A 180 29.85 46.73 8.50
C ALA A 180 28.87 46.29 7.39
N MET A 181 27.59 46.71 7.35
CA MET A 181 26.91 48.02 7.37
C MET A 181 26.26 48.30 5.99
N ARG A 182 25.02 48.82 6.04
CA ARG A 182 24.34 49.65 5.01
C ARG A 182 23.83 48.86 3.78
N GLY A 183 22.54 48.80 3.42
CA GLY A 183 21.41 49.72 3.57
C GLY A 183 20.93 50.09 2.16
N MET A 184 19.66 49.85 1.81
CA MET A 184 18.80 50.77 1.04
C MET A 184 17.41 50.15 0.82
N GLU A 185 16.39 50.89 1.21
CA GLU A 185 14.99 50.75 0.83
C GLU A 185 14.75 51.14 -0.64
N SER A 186 13.69 50.61 -1.25
CA SER A 186 12.68 51.33 -2.09
C SER A 186 11.86 50.27 -2.85
N SER A 187 10.61 49.96 -2.50
CA SER A 187 9.36 50.71 -2.77
C SER A 187 8.85 50.62 -4.22
N PHE A 188 7.52 50.40 -4.33
CA PHE A 188 6.58 50.70 -5.43
C PHE A 188 6.33 49.59 -6.48
N SER A 189 5.11 49.24 -6.92
CA SER A 189 3.69 49.31 -6.51
C SER A 189 2.88 48.58 -7.62
N PRO A 190 1.69 47.98 -7.40
CA PRO A 190 0.97 47.23 -8.43
C PRO A 190 -0.01 48.08 -9.25
N ARG A 191 -0.38 47.58 -10.43
CA ARG A 191 -1.63 47.90 -11.16
C ARG A 191 -2.47 46.64 -11.24
#